data_AF-A0A2V9KKX4-F1
#
_entry.id   AF-A0A2V9KKX4-F1
#
_cell.length_a   1.000
_cell.length_b   1.000
_cell.length_c   1.000
_cell.angle_alpha   90.00
_cell.angle_beta   90.00
_cell.angle_gamma   90.00
#
_symmetry.space_group_name_H-M   'P 1'
#
loop_
_entity.id
_entity.type
_entity.pdbx_description
1 polymer ?
#
loop_
_entity_poly.entity_id
_entity_poly.type
_entity_poly.pdbx_seq_one_letter_code
_entity_poly.pdbx_strand_id
1 'polypeptide(L)'
;MAQAAGIPCWLGTMPELGIASAQGLHLGTLANFTLPSDVEASSRWYVDDMMAPPIEVTREGFIHLPDGPGMGYGVDLEKIARYRIRREELRA
;
A
#
# COMPACT_ATOMS: atom_id res chain seq x y z
N MET A 1 -5.04 -16.48 14.81
CA MET A 1 -6.42 -16.99 15.02
C MET A 1 -7.01 -17.57 13.74
N ALA A 2 -7.20 -16.78 12.68
CA ALA A 2 -7.77 -17.28 11.41
C ALA A 2 -7.00 -18.48 10.83
N GLN A 3 -5.67 -18.39 10.74
CA GLN A 3 -4.82 -19.49 10.27
C GLN A 3 -4.99 -20.77 11.12
N ALA A 4 -5.01 -20.64 12.45
CA ALA A 4 -5.18 -21.77 13.36
C ALA A 4 -6.58 -22.41 13.26
N ALA A 5 -7.58 -21.63 12.82
CA ALA A 5 -8.94 -22.09 12.57
C ALA A 5 -9.15 -22.59 11.12
N GLY A 6 -8.10 -22.60 10.28
CA GLY A 6 -8.22 -22.98 8.87
C GLY A 6 -9.05 -22.01 8.01
N ILE A 7 -9.18 -20.76 8.44
CA ILE A 7 -9.95 -19.72 7.73
C ILE A 7 -8.98 -18.89 6.88
N PRO A 8 -9.12 -18.90 5.54
CA PRO A 8 -8.27 -18.10 4.66
C PRO A 8 -8.53 -16.60 4.87
N CYS A 9 -7.48 -15.80 4.74
CA CYS A 9 -7.55 -14.34 4.78
C CYS A 9 -7.27 -13.75 3.41
N TRP A 10 -7.61 -12.47 3.31
CA TRP A 10 -7.40 -11.64 2.14
C TRP A 10 -7.21 -10.20 2.62
N LEU A 11 -6.51 -9.39 1.82
CA LEU A 11 -6.19 -8.02 2.18
C LEU A 11 -7.28 -7.10 1.64
N GLY A 12 -8.09 -6.55 2.54
CA GLY A 12 -9.03 -5.49 2.25
C GLY A 12 -8.34 -4.15 1.99
N THR A 13 -9.06 -3.25 1.31
CA THR A 13 -8.65 -1.87 1.04
C THR A 13 -9.72 -0.89 1.51
N MET A 14 -9.32 0.31 1.86
CA MET A 14 -10.16 1.46 2.22
C MET A 14 -9.63 2.69 1.50
N PRO A 15 -10.05 2.91 0.24
CA PRO A 15 -9.29 3.62 -0.81
C PRO A 15 -8.14 4.47 -0.24
N GLU A 16 -7.06 3.80 0.15
CA GLU A 16 -5.96 4.46 0.85
C GLU A 16 -5.03 5.08 -0.17
N LEU A 17 -4.32 6.13 0.24
CA LEU A 17 -3.14 6.58 -0.50
C LEU A 17 -2.03 5.54 -0.37
N GLY A 18 -1.09 5.54 -1.33
CA GLY A 18 -0.18 4.42 -1.48
C GLY A 18 0.73 4.12 -0.28
N ILE A 19 0.89 5.03 0.70
CA ILE A 19 1.62 4.76 1.95
C ILE A 19 0.97 3.61 2.72
N ALA A 20 -0.35 3.68 2.96
CA ALA A 20 -1.05 2.65 3.71
C ALA A 20 -1.30 1.40 2.84
N SER A 21 -1.54 1.57 1.54
CA SER A 21 -1.61 0.45 0.60
C SER A 21 -0.32 -0.36 0.57
N ALA A 22 0.85 0.30 0.57
CA ALA A 22 2.15 -0.39 0.61
C ALA A 22 2.32 -1.20 1.91
N GLN A 23 1.95 -0.64 3.07
CA GLN A 23 1.98 -1.37 4.34
C GLN A 23 1.03 -2.57 4.34
N GLY A 24 -0.19 -2.39 3.81
CA GLY A 24 -1.16 -3.45 3.62
C GLY A 24 -0.62 -4.56 2.73
N LEU A 25 0.02 -4.23 1.61
CA LEU A 25 0.58 -5.22 0.70
C LEU A 25 1.67 -6.06 1.36
N HIS A 26 2.55 -5.45 2.16
CA HIS A 26 3.53 -6.20 2.96
C HIS A 26 2.83 -7.16 3.95
N LEU A 27 1.76 -6.72 4.62
CA LEU A 27 0.95 -7.61 5.46
C LEU A 27 0.32 -8.77 4.65
N GLY A 28 -0.13 -8.49 3.42
CA GLY A 28 -0.70 -9.46 2.50
C GLY A 28 0.25 -10.57 2.05
N THR A 29 1.55 -10.45 2.33
CA THR A 29 2.54 -11.51 2.05
C THR A 29 2.54 -12.64 3.08
N LEU A 30 1.87 -12.46 4.22
CA LEU A 30 1.80 -13.49 5.26
C LEU A 30 1.08 -14.75 4.74
N ALA A 31 1.54 -15.92 5.19
CA ALA A 31 1.14 -17.22 4.64
C ALA A 31 -0.37 -17.53 4.63
N ASN A 32 -1.18 -16.87 5.47
CA ASN A 32 -2.63 -17.08 5.51
C ASN A 32 -3.45 -16.15 4.61
N PHE A 33 -2.81 -15.20 3.91
CA PHE A 33 -3.44 -14.36 2.89
C PHE A 33 -3.43 -15.10 1.56
N THR A 34 -4.40 -16.00 1.38
CA THR A 34 -4.43 -16.94 0.24
C THR A 34 -5.50 -16.60 -0.80
N LEU A 35 -6.31 -15.56 -0.56
CA LEU A 35 -7.24 -15.04 -1.56
C LEU A 35 -6.72 -13.69 -2.10
N PRO A 36 -7.15 -13.28 -3.31
CA PRO A 36 -6.74 -12.01 -3.90
C PRO A 36 -7.04 -10.81 -3.00
N SER A 37 -6.16 -9.81 -3.09
CA SER A 37 -6.30 -8.51 -2.41
C SER A 37 -7.25 -7.58 -3.18
N ASP A 38 -7.89 -6.64 -2.47
CA ASP A 38 -8.59 -5.51 -3.11
C ASP A 38 -7.64 -4.34 -3.46
N VAL A 39 -6.35 -4.44 -3.14
CA VAL A 39 -5.40 -3.39 -3.53
C VAL A 39 -5.26 -3.36 -5.06
N GLU A 40 -5.68 -2.24 -5.64
CA GLU A 40 -5.57 -1.96 -7.08
C GLU A 40 -4.38 -1.03 -7.37
N ALA A 41 -4.08 -0.82 -8.65
CA ALA A 41 -3.06 0.13 -9.08
C ALA A 41 -3.41 1.56 -8.63
N SER A 42 -2.41 2.36 -8.25
CA SER A 42 -2.59 3.76 -7.82
C SER A 42 -3.38 4.58 -8.85
N SER A 43 -3.14 4.34 -10.15
CA SER A 43 -3.78 5.03 -11.27
C SER A 43 -5.29 4.80 -11.38
N ARG A 44 -5.83 3.77 -10.71
CA ARG A 44 -7.27 3.54 -10.63
C ARG A 44 -7.98 4.61 -9.80
N TRP A 45 -7.35 5.04 -8.71
CA TRP A 45 -7.95 5.87 -7.68
C TRP A 45 -7.45 7.31 -7.72
N TYR A 46 -6.18 7.52 -8.09
CA TYR A 46 -5.52 8.81 -7.97
C TYR A 46 -4.92 9.27 -9.29
N VAL A 47 -5.15 10.53 -9.61
CA VAL A 47 -4.45 11.22 -10.71
C VAL A 47 -2.99 11.47 -10.35
N ASP A 48 -2.70 11.73 -9.06
CA ASP A 48 -1.36 12.08 -8.58
C ASP A 48 -1.08 11.49 -7.18
N ASP A 49 -0.79 10.19 -7.12
CA ASP A 49 -0.37 9.52 -5.88
C ASP A 49 1.01 10.02 -5.43
N MET A 50 1.25 10.03 -4.12
CA MET A 50 2.51 10.47 -3.49
C MET A 50 3.58 9.38 -3.44
N MET A 51 3.27 8.15 -3.82
CA MET A 51 4.25 7.06 -3.85
C MET A 51 5.16 7.13 -5.08
N ALA A 52 6.44 6.82 -4.88
CA ALA A 52 7.46 6.78 -5.92
C ALA A 52 8.29 5.48 -5.81
N PRO A 53 8.13 4.50 -6.72
CA PRO A 53 7.17 4.48 -7.82
C PRO A 53 5.71 4.36 -7.34
N PRO A 54 4.70 4.64 -8.19
CA PRO A 54 3.30 4.31 -7.88
C PRO A 54 3.13 2.79 -7.74
N ILE A 55 2.04 2.37 -7.07
CA ILE A 55 1.68 0.95 -7.02
C ILE A 55 1.10 0.57 -8.38
N GLU A 56 1.66 -0.47 -8.99
CA GLU A 56 1.24 -1.01 -10.27
C GLU A 56 0.79 -2.47 -10.12
N VAL A 57 -0.20 -2.84 -10.92
CA VAL A 57 -0.69 -4.22 -11.05
C VAL A 57 -0.29 -4.71 -12.43
N THR A 58 0.39 -5.85 -12.50
CA THR A 58 0.79 -6.46 -13.77
C THR A 58 -0.44 -6.91 -14.56
N ARG A 59 -0.25 -7.21 -15.85
CA ARG A 59 -1.33 -7.72 -16.69
C ARG A 59 -1.92 -9.03 -16.17
N GLU A 60 -1.12 -9.82 -15.46
CA GLU A 60 -1.50 -11.09 -14.83
C GLU A 60 -2.18 -10.91 -13.46
N GLY A 61 -2.32 -9.67 -12.96
CA GLY A 61 -3.01 -9.37 -11.71
C GLY A 61 -2.12 -9.42 -10.47
N PHE A 62 -0.80 -9.32 -10.61
CA PHE A 62 0.14 -9.32 -9.49
C PHE A 62 0.65 -7.93 -9.14
N ILE A 63 1.05 -7.74 -7.89
CA ILE A 63 1.79 -6.56 -7.44
C ILE A 63 3.18 -7.01 -7.03
N HIS A 64 4.21 -6.38 -7.58
CA HIS A 64 5.58 -6.62 -7.18
C HIS A 64 5.99 -5.61 -6.13
N LEU A 65 6.41 -6.11 -4.96
CA LEU A 65 6.93 -5.25 -3.90
C LEU A 65 8.38 -4.86 -4.20
N PRO A 66 8.73 -3.57 -4.09
CA PRO A 66 10.11 -3.14 -4.22
C PRO A 66 10.95 -3.67 -3.05
N ASP A 67 12.18 -4.06 -3.36
CA ASP A 67 13.18 -4.43 -2.37
C ASP A 67 13.63 -3.20 -1.54
N GLY A 68 14.14 -3.46 -0.33
CA GLY A 68 14.73 -2.45 0.53
C GLY A 68 14.09 -2.37 1.92
N PRO A 69 14.56 -1.44 2.77
CA PRO A 69 14.06 -1.32 4.13
C PRO A 69 12.63 -0.76 4.18
N GLY A 70 11.88 -1.17 5.21
CA GLY A 70 10.52 -0.68 5.44
C GLY A 70 9.57 -1.13 4.33
N MET A 71 8.86 -0.17 3.73
CA MET A 71 7.91 -0.47 2.65
C MET A 71 8.59 -0.67 1.28
N GLY A 72 9.88 -0.35 1.14
CA GLY A 72 10.61 -0.41 -0.14
C GLY A 72 10.26 0.71 -1.14
N TYR A 73 9.19 1.47 -0.89
CA TYR A 73 8.80 2.62 -1.70
C TYR A 73 9.34 3.95 -1.18
N GLY A 74 9.59 4.89 -2.09
CA GLY A 74 9.80 6.30 -1.80
C GLY A 74 8.48 7.07 -1.66
N VAL A 75 8.55 8.22 -1.01
CA VAL A 75 7.43 9.17 -0.88
C VAL A 75 7.84 10.52 -1.44
N ASP A 76 7.03 11.03 -2.36
CA ASP A 76 7.20 12.36 -2.94
C ASP A 76 6.73 13.43 -1.95
N LEU A 77 7.72 14.03 -1.27
CA LEU A 77 7.48 15.08 -0.28
C LEU A 77 6.99 16.39 -0.91
N GLU A 78 7.24 16.63 -2.21
CA GLU A 78 6.72 17.80 -2.91
C GLU A 78 5.22 17.67 -3.14
N LYS A 79 4.74 16.48 -3.54
CA LYS A 79 3.30 16.19 -3.65
C LYS A 79 2.61 16.27 -2.29
N ILE A 80 3.23 15.74 -1.24
CA ILE A 80 2.72 15.93 0.12
C ILE A 80 2.62 17.42 0.44
N ALA A 81 3.68 18.21 0.20
CA ALA A 81 3.65 19.63 0.46
C ALA A 81 2.56 20.37 -0.33
N ARG A 82 2.31 19.98 -1.59
CA ARG A 82 1.28 20.52 -2.47
C ARG A 82 -0.14 20.26 -1.98
N TYR A 83 -0.44 19.04 -1.55
CA TYR A 83 -1.79 18.63 -1.15
C TYR A 83 -2.10 18.85 0.34
N ARG A 84 -1.11 19.26 1.13
CA ARG A 84 -1.23 19.43 2.57
C ARG A 84 -2.09 20.63 2.96
N ILE A 85 -3.10 20.38 3.79
CA ILE A 85 -3.99 21.42 4.35
C ILE A 85 -3.51 21.90 5.74
N ARG A 86 -2.92 21.01 6.56
CA ARG A 86 -2.41 21.33 7.90
C ARG A 86 -1.11 20.58 8.18
N ARG A 87 -0.21 21.19 8.96
CA ARG A 87 1.02 20.56 9.50
C ARG A 87 1.19 20.96 10.95
N GLU A 88 1.54 20.00 11.78
CA GLU A 88 2.05 20.24 13.13
C GLU A 88 3.33 19.44 13.31
N GLU A 89 4.25 19.98 14.09
CA GLU A 89 5.55 19.35 14.35
C GLU A 89 5.78 19.35 15.86
N LEU A 90 5.90 18.15 16.41
CA LEU A 90 6.19 17.93 17.83
C LEU A 90 7.67 17.57 17.95
N ARG A 91 8.35 18.22 18.89
CA ARG A 91 9.77 17.97 19.20
C ARG A 91 9.88 17.55 20.65
N ALA A 92 10.82 16.64 20.91
CA ALA A 92 11.13 16.15 22.26
C ALA A 92 11.77 17.23 23.13
#